data_AF-W2PPP0-F1
#
_entry.id   AF-W2PPP0-F1
#
_cell.length_a   1.000
_cell.length_b   1.000
_cell.length_c   1.000
_cell.angle_alpha   90.00
_cell.angle_beta   90.00
_cell.angle_gamma   90.00
#
_symmetry.space_group_name_H-M   'P 1'
#
loop_
_entity.id
_entity.type
_entity.pdbx_description
1 polymer ?
#
loop_
_entity_poly.entity_id
_entity_poly.type
_entity_poly.pdbx_seq_one_letter_code
_entity_poly.pdbx_strand_id
1 'polypeptide(L)'
;MTTLEQLSEHCRTGIEQDLIAVAATFGIAAPLKRTEQHGSLIDEEMVNFHSSLAIASGKPLANFVRLVRGQTAADPRPNKDMYELPRPKDPALHEAWGRWNDVVQNGASPEWLPNRPPRQTSRPRNHGPIYKPLPQEEYISVVGVVDKDGTDIRIIDDYSFPDGASINDFTDRSNLPVISYSPPGDIARRIFELRRQYSNVRILILLGDVSGAFRHVPICADHAHMFAFVIDG
;
A
#
# COMPACT_ATOMS: atom_id res chain seq x y z
N MET A 1 8.62 6.11 -21.19
CA MET A 1 8.70 5.14 -20.07
C MET A 1 10.06 5.21 -19.41
N THR A 2 11.16 5.16 -20.17
CA THR A 2 12.55 5.23 -19.66
C THR A 2 12.81 6.40 -18.70
N THR A 3 12.24 7.58 -18.96
CA THR A 3 12.41 8.75 -18.09
C THR A 3 11.68 8.65 -16.76
N LEU A 4 10.49 8.04 -16.71
CA LEU A 4 9.72 7.86 -15.47
C LEU A 4 10.32 6.74 -14.62
N GLU A 5 10.79 5.67 -15.25
CA GLU A 5 11.52 4.59 -14.59
C GLU A 5 12.82 5.12 -13.95
N GLN A 6 13.58 5.93 -14.69
CA GLN A 6 14.79 6.58 -14.17
C GLN A 6 14.52 7.53 -13.00
N LEU A 7 13.41 8.28 -13.05
CA LEU A 7 13.00 9.17 -11.96
C LEU A 7 12.59 8.38 -10.71
N SER A 8 11.80 7.32 -10.87
CA SER A 8 11.41 6.43 -9.76
C SER A 8 12.62 5.76 -9.13
N GLU A 9 13.57 5.29 -9.94
CA GLU A 9 14.82 4.70 -9.44
C GLU A 9 15.66 5.71 -8.67
N HIS A 10 15.76 6.95 -9.18
CA HIS A 10 16.47 8.03 -8.52
C HIS A 10 15.85 8.37 -7.16
N CYS A 11 14.51 8.53 -7.11
CA CYS A 11 13.78 8.76 -5.87
C CYS A 11 14.05 7.63 -4.86
N ARG A 12 13.96 6.38 -5.30
CA ARG A 12 14.21 5.21 -4.43
C ARG A 12 15.63 5.20 -3.88
N THR A 13 16.62 5.46 -4.74
CA THR A 13 18.04 5.52 -4.34
C THR A 13 18.27 6.63 -3.32
N GLY A 14 17.66 7.81 -3.51
CA GLY A 14 17.76 8.92 -2.55
C GLY A 14 17.16 8.58 -1.19
N ILE A 15 15.96 7.97 -1.17
CA ILE A 15 15.30 7.52 0.07
C ILE A 15 16.17 6.51 0.82
N GLU A 16 16.75 5.53 0.12
CA GLU A 16 17.64 4.54 0.72
C GLU A 16 18.89 5.21 1.31
N GLN A 17 19.53 6.13 0.60
CA GLN A 17 20.69 6.86 1.10
C GLN A 17 20.38 7.70 2.36
N ASP A 18 19.24 8.37 2.38
CA ASP A 18 18.80 9.14 3.54
C ASP A 18 18.58 8.23 4.76
N LEU A 19 17.96 7.07 4.55
CA LEU A 19 17.72 6.09 5.60
C LEU A 19 19.03 5.50 6.14
N ILE A 20 20.00 5.23 5.27
CA ILE A 20 21.36 4.80 5.64
C ILE A 20 22.06 5.88 6.46
N ALA A 21 21.96 7.15 6.03
CA ALA A 21 22.55 8.26 6.77
C ALA A 21 21.96 8.37 8.17
N VAL A 22 20.64 8.23 8.33
CA VAL A 22 19.99 8.19 9.64
C VAL A 22 20.46 6.99 10.45
N ALA A 23 20.53 5.80 9.87
CA ALA A 23 20.98 4.59 10.55
C ALA A 23 22.43 4.69 11.05
N ALA A 24 23.31 5.32 10.26
CA ALA A 24 24.70 5.57 10.65
C ALA A 24 24.82 6.43 11.92
N THR A 25 23.89 7.36 12.16
CA THR A 25 23.87 8.15 13.41
C THR A 25 23.65 7.32 14.67
N PHE A 26 23.07 6.11 14.52
CA PHE A 26 22.86 5.13 15.58
C PHE A 26 23.87 3.98 15.54
N GLY A 27 24.87 4.02 14.66
CA GLY A 27 25.84 2.93 14.48
C GLY A 27 25.24 1.66 13.86
N ILE A 28 24.10 1.77 13.17
CA ILE A 28 23.43 0.64 12.51
C ILE A 28 23.96 0.54 11.08
N ALA A 29 24.51 -0.62 10.73
CA ALA A 29 24.95 -0.92 9.37
C ALA A 29 23.75 -1.24 8.48
N ALA A 30 23.74 -0.66 7.28
CA ALA A 30 22.75 -0.98 6.26
C ALA A 30 23.08 -2.32 5.57
N PRO A 31 22.07 -3.09 5.12
CA PRO A 31 22.27 -4.31 4.37
C PRO A 31 23.10 -4.04 3.09
N LEU A 32 24.00 -4.96 2.75
CA LEU A 32 25.00 -4.76 1.69
C LEU A 32 24.40 -4.82 0.27
N LYS A 33 23.18 -5.34 0.12
CA LYS A 33 22.36 -5.35 -1.10
C LYS A 33 20.96 -5.80 -0.72
N ARG A 34 19.93 -5.19 -1.32
CA ARG A 34 18.64 -5.87 -1.46
C ARG A 34 18.93 -7.14 -2.25
N THR A 35 18.77 -8.31 -1.68
CA THR A 35 18.87 -9.54 -2.46
C THR A 35 17.75 -9.46 -3.50
N GLU A 36 18.10 -9.30 -4.78
CA GLU A 36 17.20 -9.57 -5.91
C GLU A 36 16.87 -11.08 -6.00
N GLN A 37 16.77 -11.76 -4.86
CA GLN A 37 16.22 -13.09 -4.82
C GLN A 37 14.72 -12.95 -4.99
N HIS A 38 14.32 -13.01 -6.27
CA HIS A 38 13.01 -13.51 -6.66
C HIS A 38 12.82 -14.87 -5.99
N GLY A 39 12.17 -14.88 -4.83
CA GLY A 39 11.98 -16.07 -4.02
C GLY A 39 10.90 -15.83 -2.99
N SER A 40 10.16 -16.88 -2.69
CA SER A 40 9.07 -17.02 -1.72
C SER A 40 9.44 -16.71 -0.26
N LEU A 41 10.52 -15.96 -0.01
CA LEU A 41 11.10 -15.71 1.32
C LEU A 41 11.07 -14.22 1.66
N ILE A 42 10.88 -13.93 2.94
CA ILE A 42 10.93 -12.57 3.48
C ILE A 42 12.40 -12.13 3.53
N ASP A 43 12.66 -10.87 3.17
CA ASP A 43 13.98 -10.25 3.29
C ASP A 43 14.29 -9.96 4.76
N GLU A 44 14.78 -10.98 5.47
CA GLU A 44 15.12 -10.92 6.90
C GLU A 44 16.16 -9.84 7.21
N GLU A 45 17.11 -9.58 6.30
CA GLU A 45 18.12 -8.54 6.51
C GLU A 45 17.47 -7.15 6.55
N MET A 46 16.56 -6.86 5.61
CA MET A 46 15.80 -5.61 5.60
C MET A 46 14.86 -5.51 6.81
N VAL A 47 14.19 -6.60 7.20
CA VAL A 47 13.35 -6.64 8.41
C VAL A 47 14.17 -6.31 9.65
N ASN A 48 15.35 -6.92 9.81
CA ASN A 48 16.24 -6.69 10.94
C ASN A 48 16.80 -5.26 10.96
N PHE A 49 17.19 -4.73 9.79
CA PHE A 49 17.66 -3.36 9.64
C PHE A 49 16.59 -2.35 10.06
N HIS A 50 15.38 -2.46 9.49
CA HIS A 50 14.27 -1.56 9.84
C HIS A 50 13.85 -1.69 11.30
N SER A 51 13.80 -2.90 11.84
CA SER A 51 13.45 -3.14 13.25
C SER A 51 14.47 -2.50 14.20
N SER A 52 15.76 -2.71 13.92
CA SER A 52 16.85 -2.11 14.72
C SER A 52 16.79 -0.59 14.67
N LEU A 53 16.55 -0.01 13.49
CA LEU A 53 16.44 1.43 13.32
C LEU A 53 15.20 2.02 14.00
N ALA A 54 14.07 1.32 13.95
CA ALA A 54 12.85 1.72 14.65
C ALA A 54 13.09 1.81 16.16
N ILE A 55 13.69 0.76 16.73
CA ILE A 55 14.01 0.67 18.15
C ILE A 55 15.01 1.77 18.55
N ALA A 56 16.13 1.88 17.84
CA ALA A 56 17.18 2.83 18.18
C ALA A 56 16.75 4.29 18.03
N SER A 57 15.93 4.59 17.02
CA SER A 57 15.47 5.96 16.77
C SER A 57 14.39 6.43 17.75
N GLY A 58 13.69 5.52 18.43
CA GLY A 58 12.63 5.82 19.38
C GLY A 58 11.47 6.66 18.81
N LYS A 59 11.33 6.71 17.48
CA LYS A 59 10.32 7.53 16.80
C LYS A 59 8.93 6.91 17.00
N PRO A 60 7.87 7.71 17.21
CA PRO A 60 6.50 7.23 17.09
C PRO A 60 6.29 6.57 15.72
N LEU A 61 5.49 5.50 15.65
CA LEU A 61 5.33 4.68 14.44
C LEU A 61 5.07 5.50 13.18
N ALA A 62 4.14 6.46 13.24
CA ALA A 62 3.82 7.30 12.08
C ALA A 62 5.02 8.13 11.60
N ASN A 63 5.86 8.63 12.53
CA ASN A 63 7.08 9.35 12.17
C ASN A 63 8.16 8.42 11.63
N PHE A 64 8.21 7.17 12.10
CA PHE A 64 9.09 6.16 11.54
C PHE A 64 8.67 5.75 10.12
N VAL A 65 7.36 5.57 9.88
CA VAL A 65 6.80 5.31 8.54
C VAL A 65 7.14 6.45 7.57
N ARG A 66 6.99 7.71 8.01
CA ARG A 66 7.38 8.90 7.23
C ARG A 66 8.88 8.87 6.86
N LEU A 67 9.73 8.51 7.82
CA LEU A 67 11.18 8.35 7.59
C LEU A 67 11.46 7.28 6.51
N VAL A 68 10.87 6.08 6.63
CA VAL A 68 11.08 4.98 5.68
C VAL A 68 10.59 5.34 4.27
N ARG A 69 9.60 6.22 4.15
CA ARG A 69 9.08 6.73 2.86
C ARG A 69 9.84 7.95 2.31
N GLY A 70 10.84 8.45 3.03
CA GLY A 70 11.57 9.68 2.68
C GLY A 70 10.67 10.92 2.65
N GLN A 71 9.67 10.98 3.52
CA GLN A 71 8.87 12.19 3.70
C GLN A 71 9.69 13.25 4.44
N THR A 72 9.90 14.39 3.79
CA THR A 72 10.68 15.52 4.32
C THR A 72 9.82 16.78 4.34
N ALA A 73 10.34 17.86 4.95
CA ALA A 73 9.67 19.16 4.87
C ALA A 73 9.61 19.72 3.44
N ALA A 74 10.58 19.37 2.59
CA ALA A 74 10.63 19.82 1.20
C ALA A 74 9.69 19.02 0.29
N ASP A 75 9.54 17.72 0.56
CA ASP A 75 8.59 16.86 -0.13
C ASP A 75 7.89 15.96 0.92
N PRO A 76 6.68 16.35 1.36
CA PRO A 76 5.93 15.60 2.37
C PRO A 76 5.17 14.40 1.81
N ARG A 77 5.12 14.23 0.47
CA ARG A 77 4.28 13.21 -0.17
C ARG A 77 4.73 11.81 0.21
N PRO A 78 3.84 10.87 0.56
CA PRO A 78 4.21 9.51 0.94
C PRO A 78 4.68 8.64 -0.23
N ASN A 79 4.28 8.95 -1.47
CA ASN A 79 4.82 8.35 -2.67
C ASN A 79 5.39 9.44 -3.59
N LYS A 80 6.70 9.37 -3.87
CA LYS A 80 7.42 10.37 -4.68
C LYS A 80 7.09 10.31 -6.16
N ASP A 81 6.55 9.19 -6.61
CA ASP A 81 6.17 8.94 -8.00
C ASP A 81 4.73 9.37 -8.32
N MET A 82 3.93 9.68 -7.30
CA MET A 82 2.57 10.21 -7.46
C MET A 82 2.59 11.74 -7.53
N TYR A 83 1.86 12.33 -8.47
CA TYR A 83 1.83 13.76 -8.70
C TYR A 83 0.40 14.31 -8.66
N GLU A 84 0.29 15.55 -8.18
CA GLU A 84 -0.96 16.27 -8.18
C GLU A 84 -1.38 16.62 -9.60
N LEU A 85 -2.68 16.58 -9.83
CA LEU A 85 -3.27 17.03 -11.08
C LEU A 85 -3.65 18.50 -10.96
N PRO A 86 -3.55 19.28 -12.06
CA PRO A 86 -4.10 20.62 -12.11
C PRO A 86 -5.63 20.55 -12.05
N ARG A 87 -6.25 21.58 -11.49
CA ARG A 87 -7.72 21.64 -11.35
C ARG A 87 -8.40 21.53 -12.72
N PRO A 88 -9.30 20.56 -12.93
CA PRO A 88 -10.00 20.41 -14.20
C PRO A 88 -11.03 21.52 -14.42
N LYS A 89 -11.25 21.88 -15.68
CA LYS A 89 -12.27 22.87 -16.07
C LYS A 89 -13.70 22.37 -15.83
N ASP A 90 -13.92 21.07 -16.01
CA ASP A 90 -15.21 20.43 -15.82
C ASP A 90 -15.54 20.29 -14.32
N PRO A 91 -16.61 20.95 -13.83
CA PRO A 91 -17.04 20.84 -12.43
C PRO A 91 -17.37 19.41 -12.00
N ALA A 92 -17.81 18.54 -12.92
CA ALA A 92 -18.14 17.15 -12.61
C ALA A 92 -16.91 16.34 -12.14
N LEU A 93 -15.70 16.81 -12.46
CA LEU A 93 -14.45 16.16 -12.06
C LEU A 93 -13.84 16.74 -10.77
N HIS A 94 -14.40 17.80 -10.19
CA HIS A 94 -13.78 18.50 -9.05
C HIS A 94 -13.66 17.62 -7.81
N GLU A 95 -14.65 16.77 -7.53
CA GLU A 95 -14.59 15.85 -6.40
C GLU A 95 -13.48 14.80 -6.58
N ALA A 96 -13.46 14.10 -7.72
CA ALA A 96 -12.44 13.08 -8.01
C ALA A 96 -11.03 13.68 -8.05
N TRP A 97 -10.88 14.89 -8.61
CA TRP A 97 -9.64 15.65 -8.59
C TRP A 97 -9.17 15.98 -7.17
N GLY A 98 -10.07 16.47 -6.32
CA GLY A 98 -9.76 16.78 -4.93
C GLY A 98 -9.31 15.53 -4.16
N ARG A 99 -10.05 14.42 -4.29
CA ARG A 99 -9.69 13.13 -3.69
C ARG A 99 -8.34 12.60 -4.19
N TRP A 100 -8.05 12.72 -5.48
CA TRP A 100 -6.75 12.31 -6.03
C TRP A 100 -5.60 13.11 -5.39
N ASN A 101 -5.67 14.44 -5.40
CA ASN A 101 -4.61 15.28 -4.82
C ASN A 101 -4.46 15.06 -3.31
N ASP A 102 -5.55 14.80 -2.58
CA ASP A 102 -5.49 14.43 -1.17
C ASP A 102 -4.69 13.13 -0.95
N VAL A 103 -4.95 12.09 -1.75
CA VAL A 103 -4.19 10.83 -1.71
C VAL A 103 -2.72 11.05 -2.07
N VAL A 104 -2.42 11.92 -3.04
CA VAL A 104 -1.02 12.25 -3.39
C VAL A 104 -0.28 12.90 -2.22
N GLN A 105 -0.95 13.80 -1.48
CA GLN A 105 -0.34 14.55 -0.39
C GLN A 105 -0.22 13.74 0.90
N ASN A 106 -1.28 13.01 1.25
CA ASN A 106 -1.46 12.42 2.57
C ASN A 106 -1.40 10.88 2.55
N GLY A 107 -1.52 10.28 1.38
CA GLY A 107 -1.79 8.85 1.24
C GLY A 107 -3.29 8.58 1.43
N ALA A 108 -3.71 7.34 1.16
CA ALA A 108 -5.07 6.92 1.42
C ALA A 108 -5.35 6.95 2.93
N SER A 109 -6.30 7.79 3.34
CA SER A 109 -6.69 7.95 4.74
C SER A 109 -8.06 7.28 4.95
N PRO A 110 -8.11 6.08 5.55
CA PRO A 110 -9.37 5.45 5.89
C PRO A 110 -10.08 6.22 7.00
N GLU A 111 -11.40 6.27 6.90
CA GLU A 111 -12.27 6.73 7.98
C GLU A 111 -12.76 5.54 8.79
N TRP A 112 -13.00 5.77 10.07
CA TRP A 112 -13.32 4.72 11.03
C TRP A 112 -14.66 5.03 11.71
N LEU A 113 -15.47 4.00 11.91
CA LEU A 113 -16.71 4.11 12.68
C LEU A 113 -16.38 4.55 14.13
N PRO A 114 -17.32 5.17 14.86
CA PRO A 114 -17.04 5.63 16.23
C PRO A 114 -16.87 4.49 17.24
N ASN A 115 -17.49 3.34 16.98
CA ASN A 115 -17.44 2.18 17.87
C ASN A 115 -16.28 1.27 17.47
N ARG A 116 -15.13 1.44 18.15
CA ARG A 116 -13.98 0.54 17.97
C ARG A 116 -14.41 -0.89 18.34
N PRO A 117 -14.05 -1.91 17.53
CA PRO A 117 -14.14 -3.29 17.96
C PRO A 117 -13.53 -3.45 19.35
N PRO A 118 -14.04 -4.36 20.19
CA PRO A 118 -13.43 -4.67 21.47
C PRO A 118 -11.93 -4.86 21.29
N ARG A 119 -11.12 -4.30 22.21
CA ARG A 119 -9.67 -4.46 22.16
C ARG A 119 -9.34 -5.94 22.00
N GLN A 120 -8.50 -6.26 21.02
CA GLN A 120 -8.07 -7.63 20.80
C GLN A 120 -7.27 -8.11 22.02
N THR A 121 -7.87 -8.96 22.83
CA THR A 121 -7.26 -9.50 24.06
C THR A 121 -6.39 -10.72 23.80
N SER A 122 -6.56 -11.36 22.65
CA SER A 122 -5.79 -12.52 22.21
C SER A 122 -5.38 -12.35 20.75
N ARG A 123 -4.16 -12.74 20.42
CA ARG A 123 -3.72 -12.81 19.02
C ARG A 123 -4.51 -13.93 18.31
N PRO A 124 -5.05 -13.69 17.12
CA PRO A 124 -5.56 -14.76 16.27
C PRO A 124 -4.46 -15.81 16.03
N ARG A 125 -4.85 -17.08 15.97
CA ARG A 125 -3.91 -18.14 15.58
C ARG A 125 -3.60 -17.97 14.09
N ASN A 126 -2.49 -17.32 13.78
CA ASN A 126 -1.78 -17.57 12.53
C ASN A 126 -1.35 -19.05 12.56
N HIS A 127 -1.26 -19.74 11.43
CA HIS A 127 -0.96 -21.18 11.40
C HIS A 127 0.40 -21.48 12.06
N GLY A 128 0.40 -21.89 13.35
CA GLY A 128 1.57 -22.26 14.16
C GLY A 128 1.66 -21.51 15.50
N PRO A 129 2.09 -22.11 16.63
CA PRO A 129 1.99 -21.48 17.94
C PRO A 129 3.32 -20.88 18.43
N ILE A 130 3.37 -19.59 18.80
CA ILE A 130 4.21 -19.08 19.91
C ILE A 130 3.64 -17.74 20.45
N TYR A 131 3.68 -17.59 21.77
CA TYR A 131 3.14 -16.46 22.52
C TYR A 131 4.24 -15.45 22.85
N LYS A 132 4.07 -14.19 22.42
CA LYS A 132 4.60 -13.01 23.12
C LYS A 132 3.46 -12.00 23.33
N PRO A 133 3.44 -11.20 24.40
CA PRO A 133 2.52 -10.05 24.49
C PRO A 133 3.01 -8.92 23.56
N LEU A 134 2.11 -8.29 22.80
CA LEU A 134 2.37 -7.06 22.04
C LEU A 134 1.82 -5.83 22.80
N PRO A 135 2.28 -4.61 22.48
CA PRO A 135 1.72 -3.37 23.01
C PRO A 135 0.23 -3.25 22.76
N GLN A 136 -0.49 -2.68 23.74
CA GLN A 136 -1.94 -2.80 23.91
C GLN A 136 -2.79 -1.87 23.00
N GLU A 137 -2.17 -1.22 22.01
CA GLU A 137 -2.78 -0.14 21.21
C GLU A 137 -2.99 -0.48 19.72
N GLU A 138 -2.33 -1.54 19.22
CA GLU A 138 -2.28 -1.91 17.79
C GLU A 138 -3.35 -2.96 17.45
N TYR A 139 -3.95 -2.85 16.26
CA TYR A 139 -4.78 -3.92 15.69
C TYR A 139 -3.86 -4.92 14.99
N ILE A 140 -4.00 -6.21 15.28
CA ILE A 140 -3.18 -7.26 14.67
C ILE A 140 -4.08 -8.18 13.86
N SER A 141 -3.97 -8.11 12.54
CA SER A 141 -4.71 -8.94 11.61
C SER A 141 -4.11 -10.34 11.47
N VAL A 142 -4.94 -11.26 10.96
CA VAL A 142 -4.53 -12.63 10.63
C VAL A 142 -3.82 -12.62 9.29
N VAL A 143 -2.76 -13.40 9.18
CA VAL A 143 -2.07 -13.59 7.90
C VAL A 143 -2.13 -15.05 7.46
N GLY A 144 -2.50 -15.25 6.19
CA GLY A 144 -2.49 -16.52 5.50
C GLY A 144 -1.42 -16.56 4.41
N VAL A 145 -0.99 -17.77 4.06
CA VAL A 145 -0.09 -18.02 2.91
C VAL A 145 -0.84 -18.89 1.91
N VAL A 146 -0.81 -18.48 0.64
CA VAL A 146 -1.48 -19.19 -0.45
C VAL A 146 -0.52 -19.45 -1.60
N ASP A 147 -0.47 -20.69 -2.08
CA ASP A 147 0.25 -21.04 -3.31
C ASP A 147 -0.43 -20.43 -4.52
N LYS A 148 0.35 -19.74 -5.36
CA LYS A 148 -0.17 -19.13 -6.60
C LYS A 148 -0.10 -20.09 -7.78
N ASP A 149 1.04 -20.78 -7.95
CA ASP A 149 1.32 -21.66 -9.09
C ASP A 149 2.41 -22.72 -8.79
N GLY A 150 2.74 -22.94 -7.51
CA GLY A 150 3.80 -23.87 -7.08
C GLY A 150 5.22 -23.32 -7.19
N THR A 151 5.39 -22.10 -7.70
CA THR A 151 6.68 -21.39 -7.73
C THR A 151 6.70 -20.12 -6.89
N ASP A 152 5.52 -19.60 -6.58
CA ASP A 152 5.31 -18.34 -5.87
C ASP A 152 4.25 -18.51 -4.77
N ILE A 153 4.50 -17.86 -3.62
CA ILE A 153 3.56 -17.82 -2.50
C ILE A 153 3.04 -16.39 -2.34
N ARG A 154 1.79 -16.26 -1.91
CA ARG A 154 1.17 -14.98 -1.59
C ARG A 154 0.84 -14.93 -0.12
N ILE A 155 1.39 -13.94 0.55
CA ILE A 155 0.97 -13.55 1.89
C ILE A 155 -0.30 -12.73 1.75
N ILE A 156 -1.36 -13.13 2.44
CA ILE A 156 -2.66 -12.45 2.45
C ILE A 156 -2.92 -12.00 3.86
N ASP A 157 -3.09 -10.70 4.02
CA ASP A 157 -3.56 -10.08 5.24
C ASP A 157 -5.10 -10.09 5.25
N ASP A 158 -5.70 -10.81 6.20
CA ASP A 158 -7.14 -10.96 6.33
C ASP A 158 -7.74 -9.84 7.18
N TYR A 159 -8.08 -8.75 6.51
CA TYR A 159 -8.77 -7.61 7.11
C TYR A 159 -10.27 -7.83 7.37
N SER A 160 -10.82 -9.00 7.03
CA SER A 160 -12.23 -9.35 7.26
C SER A 160 -12.43 -10.26 8.49
N PHE A 161 -11.35 -10.70 9.12
CA PHE A 161 -11.41 -11.51 10.33
C PHE A 161 -11.02 -10.71 11.58
N PRO A 162 -11.63 -10.98 12.75
CA PRO A 162 -12.84 -11.79 12.94
C PRO A 162 -14.10 -11.05 12.49
N ASP A 163 -15.09 -11.80 12.01
CA ASP A 163 -16.37 -11.25 11.57
C ASP A 163 -17.04 -10.42 12.68
N GLY A 164 -17.50 -9.21 12.35
CA GLY A 164 -18.09 -8.26 13.29
C GLY A 164 -17.10 -7.48 14.16
N ALA A 165 -15.80 -7.75 14.05
CA ALA A 165 -14.74 -7.06 14.78
C ALA A 165 -13.45 -6.87 13.95
N SER A 166 -13.57 -6.96 12.62
CA SER A 166 -12.46 -6.82 11.69
C SER A 166 -12.13 -5.35 11.38
N ILE A 167 -10.96 -5.08 10.78
CA ILE A 167 -10.64 -3.76 10.22
C ILE A 167 -11.72 -3.34 9.23
N ASN A 168 -12.17 -4.27 8.40
CA ASN A 168 -13.20 -4.03 7.39
C ASN A 168 -14.55 -3.66 8.00
N ASP A 169 -14.91 -4.24 9.15
CA ASP A 169 -16.14 -3.89 9.88
C ASP A 169 -16.05 -2.52 10.54
N PHE A 170 -14.84 -2.12 10.94
CA PHE A 170 -14.59 -0.84 11.58
C PHE A 170 -14.41 0.32 10.58
N THR A 171 -14.12 0.02 9.32
CA THR A 171 -13.92 1.04 8.27
C THR A 171 -15.26 1.68 7.89
N ASP A 172 -15.34 3.01 7.97
CA ASP A 172 -16.48 3.75 7.44
C ASP A 172 -16.39 3.79 5.91
N ARG A 173 -17.43 3.24 5.25
CA ARG A 173 -17.53 3.15 3.79
C ARG A 173 -18.53 4.14 3.20
N SER A 174 -19.20 4.94 4.04
CA SER A 174 -20.24 5.88 3.61
C SER A 174 -19.70 6.97 2.67
N ASN A 175 -18.43 7.32 2.84
CA ASN A 175 -17.75 8.36 2.06
C ASN A 175 -17.00 7.82 0.84
N LEU A 176 -17.07 6.50 0.55
CA LEU A 176 -16.47 5.92 -0.64
C LEU A 176 -17.33 6.22 -1.89
N PRO A 177 -16.72 6.61 -3.01
CA PRO A 177 -17.47 6.86 -4.24
C PRO A 177 -18.12 5.55 -4.73
N VAL A 178 -19.32 5.67 -5.31
CA VAL A 178 -19.99 4.53 -5.93
C VAL A 178 -19.13 4.05 -7.11
N ILE A 179 -18.60 2.83 -7.00
CA ILE A 179 -17.84 2.22 -8.09
C ILE A 179 -18.83 1.61 -9.08
N SER A 180 -18.81 2.11 -10.33
CA SER A 180 -19.57 1.53 -11.44
C SER A 180 -18.60 0.88 -12.42
N TYR A 181 -18.87 -0.37 -12.77
CA TYR A 181 -18.13 -1.09 -13.80
C TYR A 181 -18.99 -1.19 -15.05
N SER A 182 -18.43 -0.84 -16.21
CA SER A 182 -19.06 -1.17 -17.48
C SER A 182 -19.02 -2.71 -17.65
N PRO A 183 -20.18 -3.39 -17.71
CA PRO A 183 -20.19 -4.83 -17.89
C PRO A 183 -19.47 -5.24 -19.18
N PRO A 184 -18.91 -6.46 -19.27
CA PRO A 184 -18.26 -6.94 -20.50
C PRO A 184 -19.15 -6.82 -21.75
N GLY A 185 -20.47 -6.91 -21.58
CA GLY A 185 -21.46 -6.70 -22.64
C GLY A 185 -21.44 -5.30 -23.25
N ASP A 186 -21.10 -4.26 -22.49
CA ASP A 186 -21.03 -2.89 -23.01
C ASP A 186 -19.80 -2.71 -23.92
N ILE A 187 -18.67 -3.29 -23.52
CA ILE A 187 -17.45 -3.34 -24.36
C ILE A 187 -17.75 -4.12 -25.64
N ALA A 188 -18.38 -5.29 -25.53
CA ALA A 188 -18.75 -6.11 -26.69
C ALA A 188 -19.71 -5.38 -27.64
N ARG A 189 -20.74 -4.71 -27.10
CA ARG A 189 -21.68 -3.90 -27.87
C ARG A 189 -20.97 -2.77 -28.59
N ARG A 190 -20.06 -2.07 -27.91
CA ARG A 190 -19.28 -0.99 -28.50
C ARG A 190 -18.43 -1.47 -29.67
N ILE A 191 -17.77 -2.63 -29.53
CA ILE A 191 -17.00 -3.25 -30.61
C ILE A 191 -17.91 -3.57 -31.81
N PHE A 192 -19.07 -4.17 -31.55
CA PHE A 192 -20.03 -4.53 -32.60
C PHE A 192 -20.56 -3.30 -33.35
N GLU A 193 -20.93 -2.24 -32.63
CA GLU A 193 -21.39 -0.98 -33.21
C GLU A 193 -20.31 -0.34 -34.09
N LEU A 194 -19.07 -0.26 -33.59
CA LEU A 194 -17.94 0.24 -34.36
C LEU A 194 -17.69 -0.61 -35.61
N ARG A 195 -17.87 -1.93 -35.53
CA ARG A 195 -17.70 -2.83 -36.68
C ARG A 195 -18.79 -2.63 -37.73
N ARG A 196 -20.03 -2.37 -37.30
CA ARG A 196 -21.14 -2.07 -38.20
C ARG A 196 -20.96 -0.71 -38.89
N GLN A 197 -20.45 0.29 -38.17
CA GLN A 197 -20.24 1.63 -38.69
C GLN A 197 -19.00 1.74 -39.59
N TYR A 198 -17.93 1.02 -39.27
CA TYR A 198 -16.64 1.07 -39.97
C TYR A 198 -16.23 -0.33 -40.46
N SER A 199 -16.97 -0.86 -41.43
CA SER A 199 -16.84 -2.26 -41.92
C SER A 199 -15.45 -2.61 -42.48
N ASN A 200 -14.72 -1.63 -43.00
CA ASN A 200 -13.42 -1.83 -43.65
C ASN A 200 -12.23 -1.26 -42.85
N VAL A 201 -12.46 -0.82 -41.61
CA VAL A 201 -11.41 -0.28 -40.75
C VAL A 201 -11.04 -1.31 -39.68
N ARG A 202 -9.75 -1.37 -39.36
CA ARG A 202 -9.24 -2.16 -38.24
C ARG A 202 -9.61 -1.46 -36.93
N ILE A 203 -10.40 -2.12 -36.10
CA ILE A 203 -10.73 -1.65 -34.75
C ILE A 203 -9.64 -2.14 -33.81
N LEU A 204 -9.06 -1.22 -33.04
CA LEU A 204 -8.02 -1.50 -32.05
C LEU A 204 -8.55 -1.19 -30.65
N ILE A 205 -8.14 -1.97 -29.66
CA ILE A 205 -8.44 -1.74 -28.25
C ILE A 205 -7.10 -1.56 -27.53
N LEU A 206 -7.02 -0.52 -26.72
CA LEU A 206 -5.91 -0.36 -25.79
C LEU A 206 -6.31 -1.04 -24.48
N LEU A 207 -5.57 -2.10 -24.13
CA LEU A 207 -5.69 -2.80 -22.86
C LEU A 207 -4.43 -2.53 -22.06
N GLY A 208 -4.60 -2.18 -20.79
CA GLY A 208 -3.51 -1.96 -19.86
C GLY A 208 -3.88 -2.50 -18.49
N ASP A 209 -2.88 -3.02 -17.80
CA ASP A 209 -2.94 -3.37 -16.38
C ASP A 209 -1.99 -2.45 -15.61
N VAL A 210 -2.36 -2.10 -14.38
CA VAL A 210 -1.47 -1.40 -13.46
C VAL A 210 -0.96 -2.41 -12.46
N SER A 211 0.18 -3.02 -12.78
CA SER A 211 0.79 -4.03 -11.93
C SER A 211 1.09 -3.44 -10.55
N GLY A 212 0.64 -4.14 -9.50
CA GLY A 212 0.88 -3.72 -8.12
C GLY A 212 0.24 -2.39 -7.75
N ALA A 213 -0.85 -1.95 -8.40
CA ALA A 213 -1.50 -0.66 -8.19
C ALA A 213 -1.60 -0.24 -6.71
N PHE A 214 -2.05 -1.13 -5.83
CA PHE A 214 -2.20 -0.85 -4.40
C PHE A 214 -0.86 -0.61 -3.67
N ARG A 215 0.25 -1.17 -4.15
CA ARG A 215 1.60 -0.91 -3.59
C ARG A 215 2.05 0.52 -3.88
N HIS A 216 1.52 1.13 -4.93
CA HIS A 216 1.83 2.51 -5.31
C HIS A 216 0.92 3.53 -4.63
N VAL A 217 -0.12 3.11 -3.91
CA VAL A 217 -1.01 4.01 -3.15
C VAL A 217 -0.78 3.78 -1.65
N PRO A 218 0.07 4.57 -0.99
CA PRO A 218 0.41 4.34 0.41
C PRO A 218 -0.76 4.72 1.32
N ILE A 219 -1.00 3.95 2.38
CA ILE A 219 -1.87 4.35 3.48
C ILE A 219 -1.23 5.53 4.24
N CYS A 220 -2.04 6.50 4.68
CA CYS A 220 -1.58 7.61 5.53
C CYS A 220 -0.81 7.08 6.75
N ALA A 221 0.36 7.68 7.04
CA ALA A 221 1.27 7.18 8.07
C ALA A 221 0.64 7.10 9.47
N ASP A 222 -0.32 7.99 9.76
CA ASP A 222 -1.02 8.01 11.05
C ASP A 222 -2.00 6.84 11.20
N HIS A 223 -2.41 6.22 10.10
CA HIS A 223 -3.30 5.05 10.08
C HIS A 223 -2.57 3.72 9.86
N ALA A 224 -1.25 3.74 9.64
CA ALA A 224 -0.48 2.52 9.37
C ALA A 224 -0.58 1.46 10.50
N HIS A 225 -0.75 1.90 11.75
CA HIS A 225 -0.90 1.03 12.93
C HIS A 225 -2.13 0.11 12.88
N MET A 226 -3.11 0.41 12.01
CA MET A 226 -4.32 -0.40 11.85
C MET A 226 -4.11 -1.61 10.94
N PHE A 227 -3.00 -1.67 10.21
CA PHE A 227 -2.69 -2.69 9.20
C PHE A 227 -1.47 -3.52 9.62
N ALA A 228 -1.28 -3.70 10.93
CA ALA A 228 -0.19 -4.48 11.47
C ALA A 228 -0.57 -5.97 11.49
N PHE A 229 0.40 -6.82 11.18
CA PHE A 229 0.30 -8.25 11.33
C PHE A 229 1.59 -8.80 11.92
N VAL A 230 1.55 -10.06 12.34
CA VAL A 230 2.71 -10.77 12.89
C VAL A 230 3.02 -11.95 12.00
N ILE A 231 4.28 -12.05 11.57
CA ILE A 231 4.82 -13.27 10.97
C ILE A 231 5.75 -13.87 12.01
N ASP A 232 5.48 -15.11 12.36
CA ASP A 232 6.38 -15.91 13.18
C ASP A 232 7.38 -16.61 12.25
N GLY A 233 8.67 -16.47 12.54
CA GLY A 233 9.78 -17.18 11.86
C GLY A 233 10.19 -18.43 12.60
#